data_AF-A0A821QZS9-F1
#
_entry.id   AF-A0A821QZS9-F1
#
_cell.length_a   1.000
_cell.length_b   1.000
_cell.length_c   1.000
_cell.angle_alpha   90.00
_cell.angle_beta   90.00
_cell.angle_gamma   90.00
#
_symmetry.space_group_name_H-M   'P 1'
#
loop_
_entity.id
_entity.type
_entity.pdbx_description
1 polymer ?
#
loop_
_entity_poly.entity_id
_entity_poly.type
_entity_poly.pdbx_seq_one_letter_code
_entity_poly.pdbx_strand_id
1 'polypeptide(L)'
;MLRLRTFKFCISIKIRRNNLVHYLSENDIQRSFINMKQHQQVDCIINYRYGIATCHVFSLPFVFDYLKYVGNTFPSIVFNHVIRLTVCDEVSFEHEFFHRIAWSFPFLKYLWVINYQPQLSKLEKLNSNYKPSYSIVKYPYLISLRLDTAYIHYIDQFLNETKTHLPSLTILRVCYESFTIVTRNFRKSITRLNCSKVKKLIFSPVLIDSPITKAKRSKKFNIYFPLLESCVCSLYE
;
A
#
# COMPACT_ATOMS: atom_id res chain seq x y z
N MET A 1 21.02 30.21 -26.74
CA MET A 1 21.08 29.00 -25.89
C MET A 1 19.92 29.01 -24.92
N LEU A 2 18.97 28.08 -25.05
CA LEU A 2 17.91 27.87 -24.06
C LEU A 2 18.53 27.18 -22.82
N ARG A 3 18.77 27.95 -21.75
CA ARG A 3 19.12 27.38 -20.45
C ARG A 3 17.89 26.67 -19.89
N LEU A 4 18.01 25.36 -19.65
CA LEU A 4 17.01 24.59 -18.92
C LEU A 4 16.87 25.19 -17.52
N ARG A 5 15.74 25.86 -17.22
CA ARG A 5 15.56 26.60 -15.96
C ARG A 5 15.25 25.68 -14.77
N THR A 6 14.66 24.52 -15.01
CA THR A 6 14.29 23.53 -13.99
C THR A 6 14.36 22.11 -14.56
N PHE A 7 14.92 21.16 -13.81
CA PHE A 7 15.07 19.77 -14.23
C PHE A 7 14.44 18.84 -13.20
N LYS A 8 13.26 18.27 -13.48
CA LYS A 8 12.58 17.37 -12.55
C LYS A 8 13.01 15.93 -12.78
N PHE A 9 13.41 15.24 -11.71
CA PHE A 9 13.87 13.85 -11.79
C PHE A 9 13.43 13.01 -10.59
N CYS A 10 13.36 11.71 -10.82
CA CYS A 10 13.21 10.67 -9.80
C CYS A 10 14.03 9.46 -10.26
N ILE A 11 15.18 9.24 -9.63
CA ILE A 11 16.09 8.13 -9.91
C ILE A 11 15.80 7.03 -8.89
N SER A 12 15.58 5.81 -9.36
CA SER A 12 15.35 4.65 -8.49
C SER A 12 16.47 3.64 -8.68
N ILE A 13 17.17 3.32 -7.60
CA ILE A 13 18.34 2.43 -7.61
C ILE A 13 18.01 1.22 -6.73
N LYS A 14 18.38 0.03 -7.20
CA LYS A 14 18.31 -1.21 -6.42
C LYS A 14 19.70 -1.79 -6.27
N ILE A 15 20.13 -1.99 -5.02
CA ILE A 15 21.47 -2.48 -4.69
C ILE A 15 21.33 -3.77 -3.89
N ARG A 16 22.02 -4.84 -4.27
CA ARG A 16 22.11 -6.06 -3.47
C ARG A 16 23.02 -5.81 -2.26
N ARG A 17 22.60 -6.20 -1.07
CA ARG A 17 23.25 -5.96 0.23
C ARG A 17 24.65 -6.58 0.29
N ASN A 18 24.89 -7.69 -0.40
CA ASN A 18 26.22 -8.30 -0.51
C ASN A 18 27.25 -7.38 -1.20
N ASN A 19 26.79 -6.32 -1.89
CA ASN A 19 27.65 -5.33 -2.55
C ASN A 19 27.82 -4.05 -1.72
N LEU A 20 27.24 -3.97 -0.51
CA LEU A 20 27.34 -2.79 0.36
C LEU A 20 28.40 -3.03 1.43
N VAL A 21 29.45 -2.21 1.41
CA VAL A 21 30.48 -2.18 2.46
C VAL A 21 29.93 -1.51 3.74
N HIS A 22 29.01 -0.55 3.59
CA HIS A 22 28.30 0.13 4.67
C HIS A 22 26.84 0.41 4.28
N TYR A 23 25.95 0.57 5.26
CA TYR A 23 24.57 1.02 5.01
C TYR A 23 24.60 2.49 4.55
N LEU A 24 23.96 2.78 3.41
CA LEU A 24 23.82 4.16 2.93
C LEU A 24 22.78 4.89 3.79
N SER A 25 23.15 6.03 4.36
CA SER A 25 22.19 6.92 5.01
C SER A 25 21.57 7.90 4.01
N GLU A 26 20.41 8.46 4.35
CA GLU A 26 19.77 9.53 3.56
C GLU A 26 20.72 10.73 3.39
N ASN A 27 21.47 11.06 4.44
CA ASN A 27 22.45 12.14 4.44
C ASN A 27 23.58 11.89 3.43
N ASP A 28 24.09 10.66 3.33
CA ASP A 28 25.17 10.31 2.39
C ASP A 28 24.70 10.51 0.94
N ILE A 29 23.47 10.08 0.66
CA ILE A 29 22.87 10.20 -0.67
C ILE A 29 22.61 11.67 -1.01
N GLN A 30 21.96 12.42 -0.11
CA GLN A 30 21.70 13.85 -0.34
C GLN A 30 23.00 14.66 -0.51
N ARG A 31 24.11 14.26 0.13
CA ARG A 31 25.43 14.88 -0.05
C ARG A 31 26.01 14.64 -1.45
N SER A 32 25.69 13.55 -2.12
CA SER A 32 26.12 13.34 -3.51
C SER A 32 25.50 14.33 -4.50
N PHE A 33 24.45 15.05 -4.10
CA PHE A 33 23.76 16.06 -4.91
C PHE A 33 24.01 17.51 -4.45
N ILE A 34 25.09 17.78 -3.71
CA ILE A 34 25.43 19.14 -3.20
C ILE A 34 25.43 20.20 -4.30
N ASN A 35 25.99 19.88 -5.48
CA ASN A 35 26.04 20.83 -6.60
C ASN A 35 24.66 21.12 -7.22
N MET A 36 23.67 20.26 -6.98
CA MET A 36 22.29 20.52 -7.38
C MET A 36 21.53 21.38 -6.37
N LYS A 37 21.93 21.41 -5.09
CA LYS A 37 21.21 22.16 -4.03
C LYS A 37 21.11 23.66 -4.32
N GLN A 38 22.03 24.23 -5.09
CA GLN A 38 22.01 25.65 -5.49
C GLN A 38 20.92 25.98 -6.52
N HIS A 39 20.38 24.96 -7.20
CA HIS A 39 19.39 25.14 -8.28
C HIS A 39 18.08 24.39 -8.01
N GLN A 40 18.12 23.34 -7.19
CA GLN A 40 16.98 22.46 -6.95
C GLN A 40 17.13 21.68 -5.65
N GLN A 41 16.07 21.68 -4.83
CA GLN A 41 16.01 20.83 -3.65
C GLN A 41 15.86 19.36 -4.06
N VAL A 42 16.59 18.48 -3.39
CA VAL A 42 16.62 17.03 -3.61
C VAL A 42 16.34 16.35 -2.29
N ASP A 43 15.54 15.30 -2.35
CA ASP A 43 15.24 14.44 -1.21
C ASP A 43 15.36 12.96 -1.64
N CYS A 44 15.32 12.06 -0.67
CA CYS A 44 15.41 10.63 -0.94
C CYS A 44 14.55 9.77 -0.01
N ILE A 45 14.28 8.56 -0.47
CA ILE A 45 13.66 7.49 0.31
C ILE A 45 14.59 6.28 0.21
N ILE A 46 15.01 5.75 1.35
CA ILE A 46 15.79 4.52 1.41
C ILE A 46 14.98 3.44 2.12
N ASN A 47 14.90 2.27 1.49
CA ASN A 47 14.22 1.11 2.02
C ASN A 47 15.12 -0.13 1.91
N TYR A 48 15.17 -0.95 2.94
CA TYR A 48 16.00 -2.15 3.00
C TYR A 48 15.09 -3.38 3.09
N ARG A 49 15.16 -4.27 2.09
CA ARG A 49 14.30 -5.46 2.02
C ARG A 49 14.98 -6.64 1.36
N TYR A 50 14.96 -7.80 2.00
CA TYR A 50 15.46 -9.10 1.55
C TYR A 50 16.87 -9.03 0.96
N GLY A 51 17.74 -8.29 1.64
CA GLY A 51 19.08 -8.05 1.15
C GLY A 51 19.12 -7.17 -0.11
N ILE A 52 18.11 -6.35 -0.37
CA ILE A 52 18.07 -5.35 -1.44
C ILE A 52 17.78 -3.99 -0.82
N ALA A 53 18.69 -3.04 -0.99
CA ALA A 53 18.42 -1.63 -0.73
C ALA A 53 17.74 -1.02 -1.97
N THR A 54 16.59 -0.40 -1.80
CA THR A 54 15.97 0.46 -2.80
C THR A 54 16.12 1.90 -2.36
N CYS A 55 16.73 2.72 -3.21
CA CYS A 55 16.85 4.15 -3.00
C CYS A 55 16.10 4.90 -4.10
N HIS A 56 15.22 5.81 -3.70
CA HIS A 56 14.64 6.81 -4.60
C HIS A 56 15.28 8.15 -4.29
N VAL A 57 15.89 8.79 -5.27
CA VAL A 57 16.38 10.17 -5.17
C VAL A 57 15.59 11.03 -6.13
N PHE A 58 14.99 12.11 -5.65
CA PHE A 58 14.09 12.90 -6.46
C PHE A 58 14.18 14.38 -6.14
N SER A 59 13.82 15.17 -7.13
CA SER A 59 13.75 16.61 -6.98
C SER A 59 12.42 17.07 -6.38
N LEU A 60 12.43 18.16 -5.60
CA LEU A 60 11.24 18.77 -5.05
C LEU A 60 10.74 19.98 -5.87
N PRO A 61 9.42 20.26 -5.92
CA PRO A 61 8.36 19.33 -5.53
C PRO A 61 8.36 18.07 -6.42
N PHE A 62 7.87 16.95 -5.87
CA PHE A 62 7.73 15.70 -6.60
C PHE A 62 6.55 15.79 -7.58
N VAL A 63 6.81 15.54 -8.87
CA VAL A 63 5.84 15.73 -9.97
C VAL A 63 5.48 14.45 -10.72
N PHE A 64 6.04 13.30 -10.34
CA PHE A 64 5.76 12.03 -11.00
C PHE A 64 4.49 11.38 -10.43
N ASP A 65 3.84 10.56 -11.24
CA ASP A 65 2.52 9.98 -10.93
C ASP A 65 2.60 8.64 -10.18
N TYR A 66 3.80 8.06 -10.06
CA TYR A 66 4.03 6.79 -9.39
C TYR A 66 5.23 6.81 -8.44
N LEU A 67 5.14 5.98 -7.39
CA LEU A 67 6.23 5.67 -6.48
C LEU A 67 6.11 4.21 -6.04
N LYS A 68 7.21 3.45 -6.07
CA LYS A 68 7.17 1.98 -5.86
C LYS A 68 8.21 1.54 -4.85
N TYR A 69 7.86 0.56 -4.03
CA TYR A 69 8.74 -0.10 -3.05
C TYR A 69 9.18 0.81 -1.89
N VAL A 70 8.25 1.66 -1.44
CA VAL A 70 8.44 2.55 -0.30
C VAL A 70 8.14 1.82 1.01
N GLY A 71 9.03 1.91 1.99
CA GLY A 71 8.87 1.33 3.33
C GLY A 71 8.27 2.31 4.34
N ASN A 72 8.51 2.07 5.63
CA ASN A 72 8.06 2.92 6.74
C ASN A 72 8.74 4.30 6.81
N THR A 73 9.77 4.55 6.02
CA THR A 73 10.72 5.66 6.20
C THR A 73 10.56 6.82 5.23
N PHE A 74 9.46 6.92 4.47
CA PHE A 74 9.31 8.05 3.54
C PHE A 74 9.18 9.40 4.27
N PRO A 75 9.73 10.49 3.69
CA PRO A 75 9.78 11.80 4.34
C PRO A 75 8.39 12.40 4.52
N SER A 76 8.27 13.31 5.49
CA SER A 76 7.04 14.05 5.80
C SER A 76 6.72 15.13 4.77
N ILE A 77 6.63 14.75 3.50
CA ILE A 77 6.25 15.62 2.37
C ILE A 77 4.96 15.12 1.73
N VAL A 78 4.23 16.03 1.09
CA VAL A 78 2.99 15.70 0.38
C VAL A 78 3.29 15.46 -1.11
N PHE A 79 3.06 14.25 -1.57
CA PHE A 79 3.24 13.81 -2.94
C PHE A 79 1.95 14.00 -3.75
N ASN A 80 1.57 15.26 -4.01
CA ASN A 80 0.31 15.61 -4.69
C ASN A 80 0.11 14.97 -6.07
N HIS A 81 1.19 14.66 -6.78
CA HIS A 81 1.11 14.07 -8.12
C HIS A 81 1.01 12.54 -8.12
N VAL A 82 1.39 11.88 -7.02
CA VAL A 82 1.45 10.41 -6.95
C VAL A 82 0.04 9.84 -6.83
N ILE A 83 -0.38 9.15 -7.88
CA ILE A 83 -1.65 8.43 -7.95
C ILE A 83 -1.45 6.90 -7.83
N ARG A 84 -0.23 6.41 -8.00
CA ARG A 84 0.13 4.98 -7.95
C ARG A 84 1.22 4.74 -6.91
N LEU A 85 0.90 4.00 -5.85
CA LEU A 85 1.84 3.69 -4.77
C LEU A 85 1.97 2.19 -4.57
N THR A 86 3.21 1.71 -4.44
CA THR A 86 3.50 0.39 -3.89
C THR A 86 4.29 0.55 -2.60
N VAL A 87 3.69 0.14 -1.49
CA VAL A 87 4.36 0.11 -0.18
C VAL A 87 4.81 -1.30 0.15
N CYS A 88 6.03 -1.42 0.67
CA CYS A 88 6.61 -2.70 1.00
C CYS A 88 7.72 -2.54 2.04
N ASP A 89 7.70 -3.41 3.05
CA ASP A 89 8.69 -3.39 4.12
C ASP A 89 8.89 -4.82 4.69
N GLU A 90 10.02 -5.04 5.36
CA GLU A 90 10.26 -6.23 6.18
C GLU A 90 9.68 -6.07 7.59
N VAL A 91 9.50 -4.83 8.05
CA VAL A 91 8.90 -4.51 9.34
C VAL A 91 7.39 -4.33 9.17
N SER A 92 6.62 -4.67 10.20
CA SER A 92 5.17 -4.54 10.21
C SER A 92 4.70 -3.10 9.99
N PHE A 93 3.60 -2.93 9.26
CA PHE A 93 2.94 -1.63 9.10
C PHE A 93 1.91 -1.40 10.21
N GLU A 94 2.23 -0.55 11.17
CA GLU A 94 1.28 -0.22 12.23
C GLU A 94 0.17 0.74 11.76
N HIS A 95 -0.86 0.92 12.59
CA HIS A 95 -2.06 1.68 12.17
C HIS A 95 -1.73 3.12 11.70
N GLU A 96 -0.79 3.78 12.36
CA GLU A 96 -0.30 5.12 12.00
C GLU A 96 0.31 5.19 10.59
N PHE A 97 0.85 4.10 10.07
CA PHE A 97 1.41 4.05 8.73
C PHE A 97 0.33 4.31 7.66
N PHE A 98 -0.88 3.78 7.86
CA PHE A 98 -1.99 4.02 6.93
C PHE A 98 -2.44 5.49 6.94
N HIS A 99 -2.44 6.14 8.12
CA HIS A 99 -2.64 7.58 8.21
C HIS A 99 -1.57 8.36 7.45
N ARG A 100 -0.29 7.99 7.62
CA ARG A 100 0.81 8.63 6.90
C ARG A 100 0.66 8.47 5.39
N ILE A 101 0.22 7.32 4.89
CA ILE A 101 -0.08 7.15 3.46
C ILE A 101 -1.20 8.12 3.04
N ALA A 102 -2.33 8.14 3.77
CA ALA A 102 -3.47 8.97 3.39
C ALA A 102 -3.13 10.47 3.38
N TRP A 103 -2.29 10.91 4.31
CA TRP A 103 -1.82 12.29 4.39
C TRP A 103 -0.80 12.65 3.31
N SER A 104 0.18 11.77 3.08
CA SER A 104 1.27 12.05 2.14
C SER A 104 0.88 11.84 0.68
N PHE A 105 -0.17 11.06 0.40
CA PHE A 105 -0.65 10.73 -0.94
C PHE A 105 -2.15 11.04 -1.08
N PRO A 106 -2.56 12.32 -1.01
CA PRO A 106 -3.97 12.69 -0.91
C PRO A 106 -4.81 12.32 -2.14
N PHE A 107 -4.19 12.16 -3.32
CA PHE A 107 -4.86 11.83 -4.58
C PHE A 107 -4.63 10.38 -5.03
N LEU A 108 -4.24 9.50 -4.11
CA LEU A 108 -3.90 8.12 -4.40
C LEU A 108 -5.08 7.34 -5.03
N LYS A 109 -4.85 6.77 -6.21
CA LYS A 109 -5.85 5.98 -6.96
C LYS A 109 -5.56 4.48 -6.95
N TYR A 110 -4.29 4.10 -6.89
CA TYR A 110 -3.84 2.71 -6.95
C TYR A 110 -2.86 2.44 -5.83
N LEU A 111 -3.21 1.51 -4.93
CA LEU A 111 -2.36 1.11 -3.81
C LEU A 111 -2.09 -0.38 -3.85
N TRP A 112 -0.81 -0.74 -3.77
CA TRP A 112 -0.37 -2.12 -3.54
C TRP A 112 0.41 -2.19 -2.23
N VAL A 113 -0.07 -3.02 -1.30
CA VAL A 113 0.58 -3.31 -0.04
C VAL A 113 1.23 -4.68 -0.09
N ILE A 114 2.55 -4.71 0.11
CA ILE A 114 3.35 -5.94 0.15
C ILE A 114 3.99 -6.02 1.54
N ASN A 115 3.38 -6.77 2.45
CA ASN A 115 3.96 -6.95 3.77
C ASN A 115 3.46 -8.28 4.35
N TYR A 116 4.39 -9.19 4.60
CA TYR A 116 4.08 -10.53 5.08
C TYR A 116 4.14 -10.65 6.60
N GLN A 117 4.54 -9.58 7.30
CA GLN A 117 4.60 -9.58 8.75
C GLN A 117 3.26 -9.19 9.38
N PRO A 118 2.86 -9.83 10.50
CA PRO A 118 1.71 -9.39 11.29
C PRO A 118 1.98 -8.06 11.98
N GLN A 119 0.96 -7.20 12.10
CA GLN A 119 1.01 -6.04 13.02
C GLN A 119 1.34 -6.49 14.45
N LEU A 120 2.40 -5.95 15.02
CA LEU A 120 2.93 -6.31 16.35
C LEU A 120 2.06 -5.70 17.46
N SER A 121 1.56 -4.47 17.27
CA SER A 121 0.77 -3.80 18.30
C SER A 121 -0.53 -4.54 18.62
N LYS A 122 -1.04 -5.42 17.74
CA LYS A 122 -2.18 -6.30 18.06
C LYS A 122 -1.83 -7.43 19.01
N LEU A 123 -0.60 -7.95 18.99
CA LEU A 123 -0.12 -8.95 19.94
C LEU A 123 0.11 -8.32 21.32
N GLU A 124 0.70 -7.13 21.37
CA GLU A 124 1.00 -6.44 22.64
C GLU A 124 -0.26 -5.83 23.31
N LYS A 125 -1.29 -5.48 22.52
CA LYS A 125 -2.59 -5.00 23.02
C LYS A 125 -3.46 -6.08 23.67
N LEU A 126 -3.16 -7.37 23.48
CA LEU A 126 -3.80 -8.41 24.30
C LEU A 126 -3.35 -8.33 25.77
N ASN A 127 -2.19 -7.72 26.03
CA ASN A 127 -1.59 -7.60 27.36
C ASN A 127 -1.67 -6.19 27.96
N SER A 128 -2.24 -5.21 27.25
CA SER A 128 -2.33 -3.82 27.71
C SER A 128 -3.72 -3.22 27.44
N ASN A 129 -4.30 -2.57 28.46
CA ASN A 129 -5.61 -1.88 28.39
C ASN A 129 -5.61 -0.62 27.48
N TYR A 130 -4.56 -0.39 26.70
CA TYR A 130 -4.40 0.79 25.87
C TYR A 130 -5.03 0.58 24.49
N LYS A 131 -6.21 1.17 24.26
CA LYS A 131 -6.82 1.30 22.93
C LYS A 131 -6.49 2.69 22.38
N PRO A 132 -5.48 2.85 21.52
CA PRO A 132 -5.33 4.10 20.79
C PRO A 132 -6.56 4.28 19.89
N SER A 133 -7.34 5.33 20.16
CA SER A 133 -8.49 5.73 19.35
C SER A 133 -7.99 6.47 18.12
N TYR A 134 -7.53 5.72 17.12
CA TYR A 134 -7.23 6.31 15.83
C TYR A 134 -8.53 6.65 15.09
N SER A 135 -8.53 7.82 14.44
CA SER A 135 -9.65 8.23 13.59
C SER A 135 -9.72 7.35 12.34
N ILE A 136 -10.88 7.29 11.69
CA ILE A 136 -11.05 6.52 10.46
C ILE A 136 -10.15 7.12 9.37
N VAL A 137 -9.26 6.31 8.79
CA VAL A 137 -8.41 6.70 7.65
C VAL A 137 -9.30 6.79 6.41
N LYS A 138 -9.17 7.85 5.61
CA LYS A 138 -9.97 8.03 4.40
C LYS A 138 -9.08 7.99 3.16
N TYR A 139 -9.46 7.17 2.17
CA TYR A 139 -8.85 7.19 0.84
C TYR A 139 -9.92 7.54 -0.21
N PRO A 140 -10.26 8.83 -0.37
CA PRO A 140 -11.41 9.24 -1.16
C PRO A 140 -11.29 8.88 -2.65
N TYR A 141 -10.06 8.81 -3.18
CA TYR A 141 -9.80 8.57 -4.60
C TYR A 141 -9.28 7.16 -4.91
N LEU A 142 -9.18 6.27 -3.91
CA LEU A 142 -8.62 4.93 -4.13
C LEU A 142 -9.59 4.05 -4.91
N ILE A 143 -9.22 3.77 -6.16
CA ILE A 143 -10.01 2.99 -7.13
C ILE A 143 -9.60 1.52 -7.07
N SER A 144 -8.29 1.26 -6.92
CA SER A 144 -7.72 -0.08 -6.95
C SER A 144 -6.85 -0.35 -5.73
N LEU A 145 -7.17 -1.44 -5.01
CA LEU A 145 -6.43 -1.87 -3.84
C LEU A 145 -5.95 -3.32 -4.01
N ARG A 146 -4.65 -3.53 -3.86
CA ARG A 146 -3.99 -4.83 -3.96
C ARG A 146 -3.37 -5.23 -2.62
N LEU A 147 -3.88 -6.34 -2.07
CA LEU A 147 -3.58 -6.89 -0.75
C LEU A 147 -3.29 -8.40 -0.80
N ASP A 148 -3.09 -8.96 -1.98
CA ASP A 148 -2.81 -10.39 -2.17
C ASP A 148 -1.50 -10.86 -1.56
N THR A 149 -0.54 -9.94 -1.42
CA THR A 149 0.76 -10.16 -0.77
C THR A 149 0.82 -9.56 0.64
N ALA A 150 -0.34 -9.21 1.21
CA ALA A 150 -0.44 -8.57 2.51
C ALA A 150 -0.91 -9.58 3.56
N TYR A 151 -0.32 -9.53 4.74
CA TYR A 151 -0.79 -10.27 5.90
C TYR A 151 -2.24 -9.90 6.24
N ILE A 152 -2.99 -10.86 6.80
CA ILE A 152 -4.43 -10.75 7.04
C ILE A 152 -4.84 -9.51 7.87
N HIS A 153 -3.96 -9.03 8.76
CA HIS A 153 -4.20 -7.82 9.56
C HIS A 153 -4.40 -6.58 8.71
N TYR A 154 -3.69 -6.47 7.58
CA TYR A 154 -3.82 -5.35 6.64
C TYR A 154 -5.11 -5.42 5.85
N ILE A 155 -5.55 -6.64 5.51
CA ILE A 155 -6.86 -6.85 4.87
C ILE A 155 -7.98 -6.39 5.79
N ASP A 156 -7.96 -6.78 7.07
CA ASP A 156 -8.93 -6.25 8.05
C ASP A 156 -8.79 -4.74 8.26
N GLN A 157 -7.58 -4.19 8.26
CA GLN A 157 -7.34 -2.76 8.43
C GLN A 157 -7.97 -1.92 7.30
N PHE A 158 -7.79 -2.31 6.04
CA PHE A 158 -8.33 -1.58 4.89
C PHE A 158 -9.82 -1.84 4.67
N LEU A 159 -10.27 -3.08 4.83
CA LEU A 159 -11.65 -3.42 4.46
C LEU A 159 -12.65 -3.15 5.57
N ASN A 160 -12.21 -2.99 6.83
CA ASN A 160 -13.10 -2.62 7.93
C ASN A 160 -13.42 -1.12 7.92
N GLU A 161 -14.69 -0.79 7.68
CA GLU A 161 -15.19 0.60 7.62
C GLU A 161 -14.88 1.44 8.87
N THR A 162 -14.80 0.81 10.05
CA THR A 162 -14.49 1.55 11.30
C THR A 162 -13.02 1.92 11.42
N LYS A 163 -12.19 1.49 10.47
CA LYS A 163 -10.75 1.76 10.44
C LYS A 163 -10.36 2.54 9.21
N THR A 164 -10.93 2.18 8.06
CA THR A 164 -10.65 2.80 6.77
C THR A 164 -11.92 2.96 5.97
N HIS A 165 -12.11 4.12 5.34
CA HIS A 165 -13.21 4.42 4.43
C HIS A 165 -12.70 4.52 2.98
N LEU A 166 -13.27 3.68 2.10
CA LEU A 166 -12.86 3.49 0.70
C LEU A 166 -14.04 3.75 -0.27
N PRO A 167 -14.54 5.00 -0.37
CA PRO A 167 -15.78 5.30 -1.08
C PRO A 167 -15.71 5.09 -2.60
N SER A 168 -14.51 4.99 -3.16
CA SER A 168 -14.26 4.87 -4.61
C SER A 168 -13.69 3.51 -5.03
N LEU A 169 -13.60 2.54 -4.10
CA LEU A 169 -13.00 1.25 -4.39
C LEU A 169 -13.86 0.47 -5.38
N THR A 170 -13.29 0.17 -6.55
CA THR A 170 -13.95 -0.61 -7.62
C THR A 170 -13.16 -1.85 -7.99
N ILE A 171 -11.85 -1.90 -7.72
CA ILE A 171 -10.99 -3.04 -8.01
C ILE A 171 -10.32 -3.50 -6.71
N LEU A 172 -10.56 -4.75 -6.32
CA LEU A 172 -9.93 -5.36 -5.16
C LEU A 172 -9.17 -6.60 -5.58
N ARG A 173 -7.87 -6.67 -5.27
CA ARG A 173 -7.06 -7.88 -5.39
C ARG A 173 -6.65 -8.38 -4.00
N VAL A 174 -6.97 -9.62 -3.68
CA VAL A 174 -6.78 -10.17 -2.32
C VAL A 174 -6.57 -11.69 -2.33
N CYS A 175 -5.92 -12.23 -1.30
CA CYS A 175 -5.86 -13.67 -1.06
C CYS A 175 -7.22 -14.20 -0.56
N TYR A 176 -7.73 -15.28 -1.17
CA TYR A 176 -9.08 -15.79 -0.90
C TYR A 176 -9.25 -16.29 0.55
N GLU A 177 -8.30 -17.07 1.08
CA GLU A 177 -8.34 -17.61 2.45
C GLU A 177 -8.40 -16.47 3.47
N SER A 178 -7.47 -15.53 3.34
CA SER A 178 -7.40 -14.39 4.25
C SER A 178 -8.68 -13.54 4.16
N PHE A 179 -9.21 -13.37 2.95
CA PHE A 179 -10.42 -12.60 2.75
C PHE A 179 -11.67 -13.28 3.33
N THR A 180 -11.82 -14.59 3.18
CA THR A 180 -12.94 -15.34 3.79
C THR A 180 -12.89 -15.27 5.32
N ILE A 181 -11.70 -15.32 5.93
CA ILE A 181 -11.53 -15.12 7.37
C ILE A 181 -11.95 -13.71 7.78
N VAL A 182 -11.42 -12.66 7.13
CA VAL A 182 -11.73 -11.25 7.47
C VAL A 182 -13.21 -10.94 7.33
N THR A 183 -13.85 -11.46 6.28
CA THR A 183 -15.28 -11.25 6.01
C THR A 183 -16.20 -12.19 6.80
N ARG A 184 -15.64 -13.14 7.56
CA ARG A 184 -16.38 -14.24 8.23
C ARG A 184 -17.28 -14.98 7.25
N ASN A 185 -16.71 -15.45 6.14
CA ASN A 185 -17.43 -16.06 5.02
C ASN A 185 -18.54 -15.13 4.49
N PHE A 186 -18.19 -13.88 4.20
CA PHE A 186 -19.10 -12.86 3.65
C PHE A 186 -20.30 -12.50 4.56
N ARG A 187 -20.14 -12.59 5.89
CA ARG A 187 -21.20 -12.25 6.87
C ARG A 187 -20.93 -10.96 7.64
N LYS A 188 -19.68 -10.47 7.67
CA LYS A 188 -19.29 -9.29 8.43
C LYS A 188 -19.76 -8.02 7.70
N SER A 189 -20.82 -7.38 8.22
CA SER A 189 -21.47 -6.21 7.61
C SER A 189 -20.54 -5.01 7.46
N ILE A 190 -19.66 -4.80 8.44
CA ILE A 190 -18.75 -3.65 8.47
C ILE A 190 -17.75 -3.69 7.31
N THR A 191 -17.30 -4.88 6.91
CA THR A 191 -16.39 -5.04 5.79
C THR A 191 -17.09 -5.02 4.44
N ARG A 192 -18.42 -5.21 4.43
CA ARG A 192 -19.26 -5.14 3.23
C ARG A 192 -19.35 -3.70 2.69
N LEU A 193 -19.33 -2.69 3.57
CA LEU A 193 -19.49 -1.29 3.17
C LEU A 193 -18.40 -0.86 2.17
N ASN A 194 -17.13 -1.00 2.53
CA ASN A 194 -15.99 -0.82 1.62
C ASN A 194 -16.00 -1.73 0.38
N CYS A 195 -16.62 -2.91 0.44
CA CYS A 195 -16.66 -3.85 -0.69
C CYS A 195 -17.84 -3.63 -1.64
N SER A 196 -18.87 -2.88 -1.22
CA SER A 196 -20.16 -2.79 -1.93
C SER A 196 -20.07 -2.20 -3.34
N LYS A 197 -19.04 -1.38 -3.59
CA LYS A 197 -18.79 -0.74 -4.89
C LYS A 197 -17.78 -1.49 -5.76
N VAL A 198 -17.23 -2.61 -5.29
CA VAL A 198 -16.27 -3.41 -6.04
C VAL A 198 -16.95 -4.03 -7.26
N LYS A 199 -16.38 -3.74 -8.43
CA LYS A 199 -16.78 -4.25 -9.75
C LYS A 199 -15.87 -5.36 -10.26
N LYS A 200 -14.57 -5.29 -9.95
CA LYS A 200 -13.58 -6.33 -10.30
C LYS A 200 -12.96 -6.89 -9.01
N LEU A 201 -13.18 -8.18 -8.75
CA LEU A 201 -12.57 -8.91 -7.63
C LEU A 201 -11.57 -9.93 -8.15
N ILE A 202 -10.29 -9.73 -7.84
CA ILE A 202 -9.21 -10.62 -8.27
C ILE A 202 -8.75 -11.40 -7.05
N PHE A 203 -8.93 -12.71 -7.08
CA PHE A 203 -8.28 -13.57 -6.11
C PHE A 203 -6.90 -13.94 -6.60
N SER A 204 -5.91 -13.78 -5.73
CA SER A 204 -4.63 -14.42 -5.99
C SER A 204 -4.78 -15.94 -5.82
N PRO A 205 -4.14 -16.70 -6.70
CA PRO A 205 -4.41 -18.11 -6.87
C PRO A 205 -4.02 -18.87 -5.62
N VAL A 206 -4.91 -19.78 -5.29
CA VAL A 206 -4.72 -20.83 -4.31
C VAL A 206 -4.70 -22.09 -5.14
N LEU A 207 -3.91 -23.09 -4.76
CA LEU A 207 -3.76 -24.38 -5.47
C LEU A 207 -5.07 -25.19 -5.64
N ILE A 208 -6.25 -24.63 -5.35
CA ILE A 208 -7.54 -25.32 -5.38
C ILE A 208 -8.61 -24.37 -5.94
N ASP A 209 -9.08 -24.62 -7.17
CA ASP A 209 -10.14 -23.84 -7.86
C ASP A 209 -11.55 -24.04 -7.26
N SER A 210 -11.74 -25.07 -6.44
CA SER A 210 -13.04 -25.51 -5.90
C SER A 210 -13.77 -24.51 -4.96
N PRO A 211 -13.09 -23.78 -4.04
CA PRO A 211 -13.77 -22.93 -3.06
C PRO A 211 -14.40 -21.67 -3.67
N ILE A 212 -13.71 -21.06 -4.64
CA ILE A 212 -14.10 -19.75 -5.21
C ILE A 212 -15.37 -19.91 -6.05
N THR A 213 -15.43 -20.97 -6.86
CA THR A 213 -16.60 -21.26 -7.70
C THR A 213 -17.85 -21.54 -6.86
N LYS A 214 -17.70 -22.21 -5.72
CA LYS A 214 -18.81 -22.42 -4.76
C LYS A 214 -19.22 -21.11 -4.07
N ALA A 215 -18.27 -20.28 -3.67
CA ALA A 215 -18.57 -19.00 -3.02
C ALA A 215 -19.34 -18.05 -3.94
N LYS A 216 -19.00 -17.97 -5.23
CA LYS A 216 -19.72 -17.15 -6.23
C LYS A 216 -21.21 -17.49 -6.33
N ARG A 217 -21.60 -18.74 -6.06
CA ARG A 217 -22.99 -19.19 -6.11
C ARG A 217 -23.76 -18.90 -4.81
N SER A 218 -23.08 -18.44 -3.76
CA SER A 218 -23.71 -18.14 -2.47
C SER A 218 -24.47 -16.81 -2.52
N LYS A 219 -25.72 -16.81 -2.04
CA LYS A 219 -26.51 -15.58 -1.81
C LYS A 219 -25.74 -14.55 -0.96
N LYS A 220 -24.91 -15.00 -0.02
CA LYS A 220 -24.11 -14.11 0.85
C LYS A 220 -23.04 -13.37 0.06
N PHE A 221 -22.42 -14.04 -0.92
CA PHE A 221 -21.41 -13.43 -1.78
C PHE A 221 -22.02 -12.33 -2.66
N ASN A 222 -23.18 -12.61 -3.27
CA ASN A 222 -23.89 -11.63 -4.11
C ASN A 222 -24.37 -10.40 -3.31
N ILE A 223 -24.83 -10.60 -2.06
CA ILE A 223 -25.14 -9.48 -1.16
C ILE A 223 -23.89 -8.65 -0.82
N TYR A 224 -22.72 -9.31 -0.79
CA TYR A 224 -21.47 -8.67 -0.43
C TYR A 224 -20.91 -7.79 -1.55
N PHE A 225 -21.16 -8.17 -2.80
CA PHE A 225 -20.68 -7.52 -4.00
C PHE A 225 -21.82 -7.28 -5.01
N PRO A 226 -22.74 -6.34 -4.72
CA PRO A 226 -23.92 -6.12 -5.54
C PRO A 226 -23.59 -5.54 -6.94
N LEU A 227 -22.42 -4.92 -7.12
CA LEU A 227 -21.97 -4.34 -8.38
C LEU A 227 -20.90 -5.16 -9.09
N LEU A 228 -20.71 -6.44 -8.71
CA LEU A 228 -19.64 -7.26 -9.25
C LEU A 228 -19.88 -7.60 -10.72
N GLU A 229 -19.00 -7.12 -11.59
CA GLU A 229 -19.03 -7.37 -13.03
C GLU A 229 -18.07 -8.51 -13.40
N SER A 230 -16.94 -8.61 -12.69
CA SER A 230 -15.91 -9.61 -12.96
C SER A 230 -15.28 -10.14 -11.68
N CYS A 231 -15.09 -11.46 -11.63
CA CYS A 231 -14.33 -12.09 -10.57
C CYS A 231 -13.44 -13.21 -11.12
N VAL A 232 -12.13 -13.05 -10.98
CA VAL A 232 -11.13 -13.91 -11.61
C VAL A 232 -10.07 -14.38 -10.61
N CYS A 233 -9.47 -15.53 -10.90
CA CYS A 233 -8.24 -15.97 -10.27
C CYS A 233 -7.09 -15.66 -11.22
N SER A 234 -6.08 -14.90 -10.80
CA SER A 234 -4.95 -14.56 -11.69
C SER A 234 -3.60 -14.59 -10.97
N LEU A 235 -2.64 -15.32 -11.55
CA LEU A 235 -1.23 -15.29 -11.20
C LEU A 235 -0.55 -13.98 -11.65
N TYR A 236 -0.97 -13.41 -12.79
CA TYR A 236 -0.26 -12.34 -13.48
C TYR A 236 -1.23 -11.28 -14.02
N GLU A 237 -1.20 -10.11 -13.39
CA GLU A 237 -1.58 -8.78 -13.90
C GLU A 237 -0.67 -7.78 -13.17
#